data_AF-A0A937WXM5-F1
#
_entry.id   AF-A0A937WXM5-F1
#
_cell.length_a   1.000
_cell.length_b   1.000
_cell.length_c   1.000
_cell.angle_alpha   90.00
_cell.angle_beta   90.00
_cell.angle_gamma   90.00
#
_symmetry.space_group_name_H-M   'P 1'
#
loop_
_entity.id
_entity.type
_entity.pdbx_description
1 polymer ?
#
loop_
_entity_poly.entity_id
_entity_poly.type
_entity_poly.pdbx_seq_one_letter_code
_entity_poly.pdbx_strand_id
1 'polypeptide(L)'
;MLVDFHRTVKEETDGQALAGAFYGYLMELAWNSAFFGGGTQSQYSTTQRCGHLGLSKVLRSPYTDFIVSPHSYGFRGIGGHGCAMPPPESMRIHGKLYLFEEDTRTYLNPADGGYGRTATPHETMAVLQRNFAETLMRGQGIWWLGNSPPHSHIDPERVPAFRSMLKQFGKIGTFGLHTDRTPASQIAVFIDDESFFYETVRNDMDLPLIFQQRLWGLPRIGAPTDYYLLQDLLEDRLPPYRLYIFLNVFRLDDTRRRALKQVVRRDGRVALWIHAPGYLREDPSCKHMTDLTGFRFGMGENPWGPMMQVTDFTHPITEKLPHDLMWGTNNLLGPVFHLEDPDARVLGEVVYSQGCCVPGMGVKTFEDWTSVYVSAPKLPAPLLRGLARFSGVHLYSEEGDVLYATPQLLSVHTVAGGERTFELPRSAEVVYDLFEQPWIAHHAHRFTVTLPPKSTTLYYTGKAELLEKLNHTKP
;
A
#
# COMPACT_ATOMS: atom_id res chain seq x y z
N MET A 1 -13.16 4.31 25.04
CA MET A 1 -12.04 5.08 25.58
C MET A 1 -11.54 6.14 24.59
N LEU A 2 -10.86 5.80 23.49
CA LEU A 2 -10.31 6.81 22.55
C LEU A 2 -11.38 7.78 21.99
N VAL A 3 -12.50 7.24 21.51
CA VAL A 3 -13.64 8.07 21.05
C VAL A 3 -14.21 8.94 22.17
N ASP A 4 -14.21 8.46 23.42
CA ASP A 4 -14.72 9.22 24.56
C ASP A 4 -13.81 10.39 24.88
N PHE A 5 -12.48 10.22 24.83
CA PHE A 5 -11.53 11.32 24.96
C PHE A 5 -11.70 12.37 23.87
N HIS A 6 -11.89 11.94 22.61
CA HIS A 6 -12.17 12.86 21.51
C HIS A 6 -13.47 13.64 21.75
N ARG A 7 -14.52 12.96 22.22
CA ARG A 7 -15.78 13.62 22.59
C ARG A 7 -15.57 14.65 23.69
N THR A 8 -14.84 14.33 24.76
CA THR A 8 -14.54 15.29 25.83
C THR A 8 -13.81 16.51 25.28
N VAL A 9 -12.82 16.36 24.40
CA VAL A 9 -12.16 17.51 23.75
C VAL A 9 -13.18 18.36 22.98
N LYS A 10 -14.12 17.74 22.24
CA LYS A 10 -15.15 18.47 21.51
C LYS A 10 -16.13 19.19 22.43
N GLU A 11 -16.55 18.56 23.52
CA GLU A 11 -17.48 19.13 24.51
C GLU A 11 -16.84 20.31 25.27
N GLU A 12 -15.62 20.15 25.77
CA GLU A 12 -14.92 21.17 26.56
C GLU A 12 -14.42 22.37 25.73
N THR A 13 -14.39 22.23 24.40
CA THR A 13 -13.93 23.30 23.48
C THR A 13 -15.03 23.84 22.59
N ASP A 14 -16.29 23.47 22.83
CA ASP A 14 -17.42 23.81 21.96
C ASP A 14 -17.14 23.52 20.47
N GLY A 15 -16.43 22.42 20.21
CA GLY A 15 -16.03 21.96 18.87
C GLY A 15 -14.89 22.75 18.21
N GLN A 16 -14.28 23.73 18.88
CA GLN A 16 -13.22 24.55 18.29
C GLN A 16 -11.88 23.82 18.10
N ALA A 17 -11.57 22.83 18.94
CA ALA A 17 -10.35 22.04 18.81
C ALA A 17 -10.56 20.79 17.94
N LEU A 18 -9.55 20.46 17.13
CA LEU A 18 -9.48 19.15 16.47
C LEU A 18 -9.03 18.09 17.47
N ALA A 19 -9.61 16.90 17.39
CA ALA A 19 -9.28 15.73 18.21
C ALA A 19 -8.85 14.55 17.34
N GLY A 20 -7.79 13.88 17.74
CA GLY A 20 -7.21 12.78 16.98
C GLY A 20 -6.19 12.00 17.79
N ALA A 21 -5.69 10.92 17.20
CA ALA A 21 -4.80 9.99 17.89
C ALA A 21 -3.84 9.24 16.97
N PHE A 22 -2.71 8.83 17.55
CA PHE A 22 -1.81 7.81 17.03
C PHE A 22 -2.51 6.43 17.06
N TYR A 23 -3.15 6.01 15.97
CA TYR A 23 -4.05 4.86 15.98
C TYR A 23 -4.21 4.13 14.65
N GLY A 24 -4.73 2.90 14.68
CA GLY A 24 -5.11 2.13 13.49
C GLY A 24 -3.98 1.44 12.71
N TYR A 25 -2.85 1.11 13.33
CA TYR A 25 -1.63 0.59 12.66
C TYR A 25 -1.72 -0.86 12.17
N LEU A 26 -2.88 -1.22 11.60
CA LEU A 26 -3.25 -2.58 11.22
C LEU A 26 -2.30 -3.19 10.20
N MET A 27 -1.64 -2.38 9.38
CA MET A 27 -0.71 -2.87 8.37
C MET A 27 0.77 -2.86 8.85
N GLU A 28 1.06 -2.40 10.07
CA GLU A 28 2.41 -2.31 10.64
C GLU A 28 2.67 -3.34 11.76
N LEU A 29 1.68 -3.55 12.63
CA LEU A 29 1.86 -4.17 13.93
C LEU A 29 2.13 -5.68 13.91
N ALA A 30 1.97 -6.33 12.74
CA ALA A 30 2.40 -7.71 12.53
C ALA A 30 3.90 -7.92 12.84
N TRP A 31 4.73 -6.93 12.50
CA TRP A 31 6.18 -7.01 12.71
C TRP A 31 6.64 -6.53 14.09
N ASN A 32 5.97 -5.51 14.63
CA ASN A 32 6.50 -4.75 15.75
C ASN A 32 5.97 -5.24 17.10
N SER A 33 6.74 -6.13 17.75
CA SER A 33 6.50 -6.54 19.15
C SER A 33 7.11 -5.63 20.21
N ALA A 34 7.88 -4.61 19.82
CA ALA A 34 8.66 -3.78 20.74
C ALA A 34 7.75 -3.02 21.72
N PHE A 35 6.55 -2.65 21.27
CA PHE A 35 5.53 -2.01 22.10
C PHE A 35 5.14 -2.82 23.35
N PHE A 36 5.36 -4.14 23.34
CA PHE A 36 5.02 -5.04 24.45
C PHE A 36 6.26 -5.76 25.01
N GLY A 37 7.42 -5.13 24.91
CA GLY A 37 8.68 -5.64 25.45
C GLY A 37 9.32 -6.78 24.63
N GLY A 38 8.78 -7.13 23.47
CA GLY A 38 9.36 -8.13 22.57
C GLY A 38 10.31 -7.51 21.55
N GLY A 39 11.49 -8.08 21.32
CA GLY A 39 12.40 -7.60 20.27
C GLY A 39 11.97 -7.96 18.84
N THR A 40 12.73 -7.51 17.83
CA THR A 40 12.49 -7.79 16.39
C THR A 40 12.51 -9.28 16.00
N GLN A 41 12.89 -10.16 16.93
CA GLN A 41 12.90 -11.62 16.79
C GLN A 41 11.63 -12.28 17.35
N SER A 42 10.64 -11.49 17.80
CA SER A 42 9.38 -12.04 18.31
C SER A 42 8.65 -12.83 17.24
N GLN A 43 8.19 -14.02 17.62
CA GLN A 43 7.29 -14.83 16.81
C GLN A 43 5.83 -14.39 16.93
N TYR A 44 5.54 -13.43 17.81
CA TYR A 44 4.20 -12.94 18.12
C TYR A 44 4.01 -11.51 17.61
N SER A 45 2.90 -11.33 16.89
CA SER A 45 2.35 -10.06 16.43
C SER A 45 1.87 -9.22 17.62
N THR A 46 1.67 -7.91 17.39
CA THR A 46 0.99 -7.05 18.37
C THR A 46 -0.41 -6.66 17.97
N THR A 47 -0.83 -6.99 16.75
CA THR A 47 -2.13 -6.58 16.19
C THR A 47 -3.29 -6.88 17.15
N GLN A 48 -3.42 -8.11 17.66
CA GLN A 48 -4.53 -8.50 18.55
C GLN A 48 -4.44 -7.96 19.98
N ARG A 49 -3.26 -7.49 20.43
CA ARG A 49 -3.01 -7.12 21.83
C ARG A 49 -2.68 -5.64 22.04
N CYS A 50 -2.61 -4.86 20.97
CA CYS A 50 -2.25 -3.45 21.00
C CYS A 50 -3.43 -2.49 21.17
N GLY A 51 -4.66 -2.98 21.04
CA GLY A 51 -5.86 -2.13 21.10
C GLY A 51 -6.14 -1.33 19.82
N HIS A 52 -5.44 -1.58 18.71
CA HIS A 52 -5.66 -0.90 17.42
C HIS A 52 -6.80 -1.51 16.56
N LEU A 53 -7.34 -2.68 16.93
CA LEU A 53 -8.46 -3.37 16.25
C LEU A 53 -9.84 -2.71 16.43
N GLY A 54 -9.87 -1.38 16.59
CA GLY A 54 -11.08 -0.58 16.67
C GLY A 54 -11.15 0.52 15.62
N LEU A 55 -10.27 0.49 14.59
CA LEU A 55 -10.16 1.57 13.60
C LEU A 55 -11.51 1.87 12.94
N SER A 56 -12.23 0.84 12.49
CA SER A 56 -13.57 0.94 11.90
C SER A 56 -14.54 1.77 12.78
N LYS A 57 -14.55 1.54 14.11
CA LYS A 57 -15.35 2.32 15.07
C LYS A 57 -14.86 3.76 15.20
N VAL A 58 -13.54 3.97 15.22
CA VAL A 58 -12.93 5.30 15.35
C VAL A 58 -13.20 6.17 14.13
N LEU A 59 -13.15 5.60 12.92
CA LEU A 59 -13.42 6.33 11.67
C LEU A 59 -14.88 6.77 11.54
N ARG A 60 -15.83 6.00 12.10
CA ARG A 60 -17.27 6.38 12.11
C ARG A 60 -17.64 7.39 13.20
N SER A 61 -16.74 7.64 14.16
CA SER A 61 -17.02 8.60 15.23
C SER A 61 -17.10 10.03 14.66
N PRO A 62 -18.15 10.81 14.99
CA PRO A 62 -18.20 12.23 14.64
C PRO A 62 -17.19 13.06 15.44
N TYR A 63 -16.66 12.54 16.54
CA TYR A 63 -15.76 13.27 17.44
C TYR A 63 -14.29 13.18 17.02
N THR A 64 -13.92 12.20 16.19
CA THR A 64 -12.55 12.05 15.69
C THR A 64 -12.38 12.85 14.41
N ASP A 65 -11.42 13.75 14.33
CA ASP A 65 -11.13 14.52 13.11
C ASP A 65 -9.93 13.97 12.35
N PHE A 66 -8.90 13.50 13.07
CA PHE A 66 -7.65 13.05 12.45
C PHE A 66 -7.04 11.82 13.10
N ILE A 67 -6.22 11.10 12.32
CA ILE A 67 -5.40 9.98 12.77
C ILE A 67 -3.95 10.27 12.40
N VAL A 68 -3.03 9.85 13.25
CA VAL A 68 -1.60 10.08 13.08
C VAL A 68 -0.88 8.74 13.02
N SER A 69 0.16 8.65 12.19
CA SER A 69 1.23 7.67 12.41
C SER A 69 2.54 8.19 11.82
N PRO A 70 3.70 7.68 12.25
CA PRO A 70 4.91 7.84 11.46
C PRO A 70 4.82 7.02 10.16
N HIS A 71 5.78 7.23 9.27
CA HIS A 71 6.01 6.32 8.14
C HIS A 71 6.40 4.93 8.65
N SER A 72 5.96 3.87 7.95
CA SER A 72 6.31 2.48 8.27
C SER A 72 7.79 2.31 8.54
N TYR A 73 8.14 1.62 9.63
CA TYR A 73 9.52 1.39 10.02
C TYR A 73 10.16 0.22 9.25
N GLY A 74 9.40 -0.48 8.40
CA GLY A 74 9.87 -1.67 7.70
C GLY A 74 10.96 -1.39 6.67
N PHE A 75 10.65 -0.60 5.64
CA PHE A 75 11.62 -0.23 4.63
C PHE A 75 11.41 1.18 4.09
N ARG A 76 11.80 2.17 4.92
CA ARG A 76 11.70 3.60 4.61
C ARG A 76 13.01 4.27 4.20
N GLY A 77 14.12 3.52 4.15
CA GLY A 77 15.41 4.02 3.65
C GLY A 77 15.41 4.27 2.14
N ILE A 78 16.60 4.52 1.57
CA ILE A 78 16.76 4.71 0.12
C ILE A 78 16.29 3.47 -0.66
N GLY A 79 15.50 3.68 -1.70
CA GLY A 79 14.84 2.63 -2.46
C GLY A 79 13.57 2.08 -1.84
N GLY A 80 13.29 2.41 -0.58
CA GLY A 80 12.09 1.99 0.13
C GLY A 80 10.85 2.80 -0.24
N HIS A 81 9.75 2.50 0.44
CA HIS A 81 8.46 3.14 0.29
C HIS A 81 7.98 3.68 1.63
N GLY A 82 7.59 4.96 1.66
CA GLY A 82 7.15 5.67 2.88
C GLY A 82 5.69 5.38 3.26
N CYS A 83 5.24 4.12 3.22
CA CYS A 83 3.83 3.82 3.44
C CYS A 83 3.28 4.23 4.82
N ALA A 84 1.98 4.54 4.82
CA ALA A 84 1.14 4.67 6.00
C ALA A 84 1.06 3.36 6.80
N MET A 85 1.11 3.45 8.14
CA MET A 85 0.83 2.32 9.04
C MET A 85 -0.64 1.87 9.05
N PRO A 86 -1.64 2.77 9.03
CA PRO A 86 -3.05 2.44 8.83
C PRO A 86 -3.47 2.44 7.34
N PRO A 87 -4.61 1.84 6.93
CA PRO A 87 -5.13 1.90 5.56
C PRO A 87 -5.68 3.30 5.24
N PRO A 88 -4.91 4.20 4.58
CA PRO A 88 -5.18 5.62 4.65
C PRO A 88 -6.37 6.06 3.80
N GLU A 89 -6.74 5.32 2.77
CA GLU A 89 -7.91 5.69 1.97
C GLU A 89 -9.23 5.44 2.71
N SER A 90 -9.23 4.56 3.73
CA SER A 90 -10.36 4.44 4.67
C SER A 90 -10.55 5.76 5.43
N MET A 91 -9.48 6.40 5.90
CA MET A 91 -9.59 7.70 6.59
C MET A 91 -10.21 8.74 5.66
N ARG A 92 -9.75 8.81 4.41
CA ARG A 92 -10.23 9.76 3.42
C ARG A 92 -11.74 9.66 3.17
N ILE A 93 -12.27 8.46 2.93
CA ILE A 93 -13.71 8.30 2.62
C ILE A 93 -14.60 8.51 3.86
N HIS A 94 -14.05 8.43 5.07
CA HIS A 94 -14.72 8.78 6.33
C HIS A 94 -14.52 10.25 6.73
N GLY A 95 -13.92 11.08 5.85
CA GLY A 95 -13.71 12.50 6.10
C GLY A 95 -12.72 12.78 7.23
N LYS A 96 -11.79 11.85 7.49
CA LYS A 96 -10.76 11.98 8.53
C LYS A 96 -9.44 12.40 7.89
N LEU A 97 -8.79 13.40 8.48
CA LEU A 97 -7.46 13.80 8.06
C LEU A 97 -6.45 12.75 8.54
N TYR A 98 -5.59 12.26 7.65
CA TYR A 98 -4.46 11.45 8.05
C TYR A 98 -3.18 12.29 8.03
N LEU A 99 -2.45 12.25 9.14
CA LEU A 99 -1.25 13.01 9.38
C LEU A 99 -0.05 12.07 9.54
N PHE A 100 0.99 12.31 8.75
CA PHE A 100 2.30 11.72 8.99
C PHE A 100 3.06 12.51 10.04
N GLU A 101 3.61 11.79 11.01
CA GLU A 101 4.79 12.25 11.74
C GLU A 101 6.03 11.88 10.94
N GLU A 102 6.71 12.87 10.38
CA GLU A 102 7.93 12.64 9.63
C GLU A 102 9.14 12.60 10.58
N ASP A 103 9.43 11.39 11.05
CA ASP A 103 10.51 11.05 11.98
C ASP A 103 11.70 10.31 11.31
N THR A 104 11.90 10.49 10.01
CA THR A 104 13.04 9.92 9.29
C THR A 104 14.34 10.40 9.90
N ARG A 105 15.19 9.45 10.27
CA ARG A 105 16.53 9.71 10.78
C ARG A 105 17.42 10.14 9.61
N THR A 106 18.05 11.30 9.73
CA THR A 106 18.88 11.85 8.65
C THR A 106 20.33 11.38 8.75
N TYR A 107 21.14 11.75 7.76
CA TYR A 107 22.59 11.54 7.74
C TYR A 107 23.33 12.11 8.96
N LEU A 108 22.70 12.99 9.75
CA LEU A 108 23.26 13.56 10.98
C LEU A 108 23.35 12.56 12.14
N ASN A 109 22.60 11.46 12.09
CA ASN A 109 22.72 10.40 13.10
C ASN A 109 23.99 9.55 12.86
N PRO A 110 24.49 8.87 13.92
CA PRO A 110 25.45 7.79 13.79
C PRO A 110 25.04 6.74 12.75
N ALA A 111 26.02 6.03 12.20
CA ALA A 111 25.80 5.03 11.15
C ALA A 111 24.89 3.86 11.60
N ASP A 112 24.94 3.51 12.89
CA ASP A 112 24.10 2.53 13.57
C ASP A 112 22.77 3.12 14.08
N GLY A 113 22.43 4.34 13.65
CA GLY A 113 21.22 5.05 14.04
C GLY A 113 19.90 4.37 13.65
N GLY A 114 19.90 3.23 12.94
CA GLY A 114 18.72 2.39 12.71
C GLY A 114 17.54 3.06 12.00
N TYR A 115 16.37 2.39 12.00
CA TYR A 115 15.07 2.93 11.55
C TYR A 115 15.09 3.68 10.21
N GLY A 116 15.79 3.14 9.21
CA GLY A 116 15.87 3.73 7.88
C GLY A 116 16.76 4.98 7.76
N ARG A 117 17.70 5.19 8.69
CA ARG A 117 18.68 6.28 8.65
C ARG A 117 19.37 6.36 7.29
N THR A 118 19.34 7.55 6.68
CA THR A 118 19.98 7.82 5.39
C THR A 118 21.48 8.07 5.54
N ALA A 119 22.31 7.67 4.57
CA ALA A 119 23.75 7.71 4.73
C ALA A 119 24.38 9.07 4.40
N THR A 120 23.76 9.80 3.46
CA THR A 120 24.32 11.04 2.89
C THR A 120 23.27 12.16 2.85
N PRO A 121 23.70 13.43 2.69
CA PRO A 121 22.78 14.53 2.44
C PRO A 121 21.89 14.28 1.20
N HIS A 122 22.46 13.72 0.13
CA HIS A 122 21.73 13.37 -1.10
C HIS A 122 20.61 12.35 -0.84
N GLU A 123 20.93 11.24 -0.18
CA GLU A 123 19.92 10.23 0.16
C GLU A 123 18.85 10.77 1.10
N THR A 124 19.23 11.65 2.03
CA THR A 124 18.29 12.33 2.92
C THR A 124 17.30 13.17 2.12
N MET A 125 17.80 14.00 1.20
CA MET A 125 16.94 14.83 0.35
C MET A 125 15.97 13.96 -0.47
N ALA A 126 16.48 12.91 -1.13
CA ALA A 126 15.66 12.01 -1.92
C ALA A 126 14.55 11.33 -1.10
N VAL A 127 14.86 10.84 0.11
CA VAL A 127 13.88 10.20 0.99
C VAL A 127 12.83 11.20 1.50
N LEU A 128 13.23 12.40 1.92
CA LEU A 128 12.28 13.40 2.40
C LEU A 128 11.39 13.93 1.26
N GLN A 129 11.93 14.07 0.04
CA GLN A 129 11.15 14.37 -1.17
C GLN A 129 10.13 13.27 -1.48
N ARG A 130 10.52 11.98 -1.34
CA ARG A 130 9.61 10.83 -1.55
C ARG A 130 8.44 10.88 -0.57
N ASN A 131 8.74 11.06 0.72
CA ASN A 131 7.74 11.07 1.78
C ASN A 131 6.79 12.28 1.63
N PHE A 132 7.32 13.44 1.27
CA PHE A 132 6.52 14.62 0.93
C PHE A 132 5.60 14.37 -0.27
N ALA A 133 6.13 13.79 -1.37
CA ALA A 133 5.36 13.51 -2.57
C ALA A 133 4.20 12.54 -2.30
N GLU A 134 4.44 11.47 -1.53
CA GLU A 134 3.39 10.54 -1.09
C GLU A 134 2.26 11.26 -0.34
N THR A 135 2.63 12.06 0.67
CA THR A 135 1.69 12.82 1.49
C THR A 135 0.86 13.77 0.63
N LEU A 136 1.54 14.55 -0.23
CA LEU A 136 0.92 15.53 -1.10
C LEU A 136 -0.11 14.86 -2.02
N MET A 137 0.30 13.79 -2.69
CA MET A 137 -0.50 13.15 -3.73
C MET A 137 -1.72 12.39 -3.16
N ARG A 138 -1.61 11.84 -1.95
CA ARG A 138 -2.73 11.15 -1.29
C ARG A 138 -3.71 12.06 -0.54
N GLY A 139 -3.49 13.38 -0.53
CA GLY A 139 -4.41 14.28 0.18
C GLY A 139 -4.19 14.33 1.69
N GLN A 140 -2.99 14.01 2.15
CA GLN A 140 -2.67 13.83 3.57
C GLN A 140 -1.93 15.04 4.12
N GLY A 141 -1.78 15.11 5.45
CA GLY A 141 -0.92 16.09 6.11
C GLY A 141 0.37 15.46 6.61
N ILE A 142 1.36 16.31 6.86
CA ILE A 142 2.67 15.93 7.39
C ILE A 142 3.11 17.01 8.37
N TRP A 143 3.62 16.61 9.53
CA TRP A 143 4.47 17.46 10.33
C TRP A 143 5.88 16.87 10.38
N TRP A 144 6.86 17.75 10.51
CA TRP A 144 8.26 17.37 10.50
C TRP A 144 8.78 17.29 11.92
N LEU A 145 9.16 16.09 12.37
CA LEU A 145 9.78 15.95 13.68
C LEU A 145 11.14 16.66 13.64
N GLY A 146 11.26 17.72 14.44
CA GLY A 146 12.50 18.49 14.57
C GLY A 146 13.57 17.73 15.35
N ASN A 147 14.65 18.43 15.70
CA ASN A 147 15.73 17.85 16.51
C ASN A 147 15.19 17.32 17.85
N SER A 148 15.30 16.00 18.08
CA SER A 148 14.78 15.29 19.25
C SER A 148 15.88 14.40 19.82
N PRO A 149 16.79 14.94 20.67
CA PRO A 149 17.89 14.18 21.23
C PRO A 149 17.44 12.87 21.89
N PRO A 150 18.16 11.75 21.70
CA PRO A 150 19.49 11.65 21.11
C PRO A 150 19.52 11.54 19.57
N HIS A 151 18.37 11.58 18.90
CA HIS A 151 18.26 11.34 17.46
C HIS A 151 18.13 12.64 16.67
N SER A 152 18.83 12.72 15.54
CA SER A 152 18.76 13.88 14.65
C SER A 152 17.74 13.64 13.54
N HIS A 153 16.63 14.35 13.57
CA HIS A 153 15.66 14.37 12.48
C HIS A 153 15.95 15.56 11.56
N ILE A 154 14.92 16.23 11.04
CA ILE A 154 15.14 17.47 10.31
C ILE A 154 15.60 18.56 11.28
N ASP A 155 16.66 19.28 10.92
CA ASP A 155 17.21 20.38 11.73
C ASP A 155 17.58 21.56 10.82
N PRO A 156 16.62 22.46 10.52
CA PRO A 156 16.85 23.61 9.65
C PRO A 156 17.73 24.71 10.26
N GLU A 157 18.01 24.66 11.57
CA GLU A 157 18.96 25.55 12.22
C GLU A 157 20.40 25.04 12.00
N ARG A 158 20.61 23.73 12.11
CA ARG A 158 21.93 23.11 11.87
C ARG A 158 22.25 22.95 10.39
N VAL A 159 21.25 22.71 9.54
CA VAL A 159 21.43 22.43 8.11
C VAL A 159 20.53 23.36 7.28
N PRO A 160 21.07 24.48 6.76
CA PRO A 160 20.30 25.46 5.98
C PRO A 160 19.58 24.87 4.76
N ALA A 161 20.11 23.80 4.16
CA ALA A 161 19.46 23.11 3.05
C ALA A 161 18.07 22.56 3.41
N PHE A 162 17.86 22.11 4.66
CA PHE A 162 16.55 21.68 5.13
C PHE A 162 15.56 22.85 5.22
N ARG A 163 16.02 24.05 5.57
CA ARG A 163 15.16 25.24 5.55
C ARG A 163 14.70 25.57 4.14
N SER A 164 15.60 25.53 3.16
CA SER A 164 15.25 25.76 1.75
C SER A 164 14.28 24.70 1.23
N MET A 165 14.53 23.43 1.55
CA MET A 165 13.63 22.32 1.21
C MET A 165 12.25 22.48 1.84
N LEU A 166 12.15 22.80 3.13
CA LEU A 166 10.86 23.02 3.80
C LEU A 166 10.08 24.19 3.20
N LYS A 167 10.75 25.28 2.82
CA LYS A 167 10.12 26.38 2.07
C LYS A 167 9.59 25.91 0.71
N GLN A 168 10.37 25.12 -0.01
CA GLN A 168 9.94 24.53 -1.29
C GLN A 168 8.74 23.59 -1.11
N PHE A 169 8.75 22.74 -0.09
CA PHE A 169 7.63 21.86 0.24
C PHE A 169 6.38 22.66 0.64
N GLY A 170 6.51 23.76 1.38
CA GLY A 170 5.40 24.67 1.66
C GLY A 170 4.81 25.29 0.38
N LYS A 171 5.68 25.74 -0.54
CA LYS A 171 5.30 26.28 -1.86
C LYS A 171 4.54 25.25 -2.70
N ILE A 172 5.13 24.06 -2.87
CA ILE A 172 4.54 22.95 -3.65
C ILE A 172 3.26 22.43 -2.99
N GLY A 173 3.24 22.31 -1.65
CA GLY A 173 2.08 21.87 -0.89
C GLY A 173 0.88 22.82 -1.06
N THR A 174 1.15 24.13 -1.00
CA THR A 174 0.13 25.16 -1.26
C THR A 174 -0.35 25.10 -2.71
N PHE A 175 0.55 24.96 -3.68
CA PHE A 175 0.18 24.74 -5.08
C PHE A 175 -0.68 23.48 -5.27
N GLY A 176 -0.38 22.40 -4.55
CA GLY A 176 -1.14 21.15 -4.58
C GLY A 176 -2.61 21.29 -4.17
N LEU A 177 -2.97 22.33 -3.41
CA LEU A 177 -4.37 22.66 -3.10
C LEU A 177 -5.18 23.07 -4.34
N HIS A 178 -4.51 23.47 -5.42
CA HIS A 178 -5.14 23.83 -6.69
C HIS A 178 -5.10 22.71 -7.73
N THR A 179 -4.36 21.64 -7.47
CA THR A 179 -4.26 20.48 -8.37
C THR A 179 -5.38 19.48 -8.12
N ASP A 180 -5.78 18.75 -9.17
CA ASP A 180 -6.67 17.60 -9.05
C ASP A 180 -5.90 16.42 -8.42
N ARG A 181 -6.24 16.17 -7.15
CA ARG A 181 -5.71 15.07 -6.35
C ARG A 181 -6.79 14.05 -6.00
N THR A 182 -7.87 14.00 -6.79
CA THR A 182 -8.78 12.86 -6.71
C THR A 182 -8.00 11.57 -6.96
N PRO A 183 -8.25 10.49 -6.21
CA PRO A 183 -7.47 9.27 -6.42
C PRO A 183 -7.68 8.67 -7.80
N ALA A 184 -6.56 8.35 -8.45
CA ALA A 184 -6.50 7.80 -9.80
C ALA A 184 -6.23 6.28 -9.80
N SER A 185 -6.15 5.65 -8.63
CA SER A 185 -5.90 4.22 -8.49
C SER A 185 -7.01 3.40 -9.12
N GLN A 186 -6.63 2.40 -9.92
CA GLN A 186 -7.55 1.39 -10.47
C GLN A 186 -7.37 0.02 -9.79
N ILE A 187 -6.52 -0.02 -8.76
CA ILE A 187 -6.25 -1.16 -7.90
C ILE A 187 -6.64 -0.79 -6.47
N ALA A 188 -7.49 -1.60 -5.84
CA ALA A 188 -7.81 -1.50 -4.42
C ALA A 188 -7.31 -2.72 -3.66
N VAL A 189 -6.69 -2.47 -2.51
CA VAL A 189 -6.11 -3.47 -1.61
C VAL A 189 -6.90 -3.46 -0.31
N PHE A 190 -7.35 -4.63 0.13
CA PHE A 190 -8.25 -4.77 1.27
C PHE A 190 -7.59 -5.54 2.40
N ILE A 191 -7.73 -4.97 3.60
CA ILE A 191 -7.44 -5.62 4.87
C ILE A 191 -8.75 -5.78 5.65
N ASP A 192 -8.98 -6.95 6.20
CA ASP A 192 -10.11 -7.22 7.08
C ASP A 192 -9.67 -7.14 8.54
N ASP A 193 -10.19 -6.16 9.27
CA ASP A 193 -9.90 -5.98 10.68
C ASP A 193 -10.57 -7.03 11.56
N GLU A 194 -11.68 -7.64 11.10
CA GLU A 194 -12.34 -8.73 11.81
C GLU A 194 -11.53 -10.03 11.75
N SER A 195 -10.90 -10.34 10.61
CA SER A 195 -10.14 -11.58 10.44
C SER A 195 -8.97 -11.71 11.43
N PHE A 196 -8.39 -10.61 11.91
CA PHE A 196 -7.37 -10.63 12.96
C PHE A 196 -7.83 -11.30 14.27
N PHE A 197 -9.13 -11.30 14.58
CA PHE A 197 -9.67 -11.99 15.77
C PHE A 197 -9.74 -13.51 15.61
N TYR A 198 -9.62 -14.01 14.37
CA TYR A 198 -9.73 -15.42 14.02
C TYR A 198 -8.40 -16.04 13.61
N GLU A 199 -7.33 -15.25 13.66
CA GLU A 199 -5.97 -15.65 13.35
C GLU A 199 -5.20 -15.98 14.65
N THR A 200 -4.12 -16.75 14.50
CA THR A 200 -3.14 -16.90 15.57
C THR A 200 -2.47 -15.55 15.88
N VAL A 201 -2.04 -15.34 17.12
CA VAL A 201 -1.23 -14.17 17.50
C VAL A 201 0.21 -14.24 16.96
N ARG A 202 0.57 -15.29 16.23
CA ARG A 202 1.87 -15.43 15.59
C ARG A 202 1.95 -14.57 14.33
N ASN A 203 3.12 -14.03 14.04
CA ASN A 203 3.33 -13.18 12.87
C ASN A 203 3.66 -13.96 11.58
N ASP A 204 3.56 -15.29 11.60
CA ASP A 204 3.93 -16.16 10.49
C ASP A 204 3.18 -15.79 9.19
N MET A 205 1.89 -15.44 9.29
CA MET A 205 1.03 -15.05 8.16
C MET A 205 1.09 -13.55 7.86
N ASP A 206 0.78 -12.71 8.83
CA ASP A 206 0.59 -11.27 8.60
C ASP A 206 1.86 -10.56 8.18
N LEU A 207 3.03 -11.06 8.61
CA LEU A 207 4.30 -10.51 8.21
C LEU A 207 4.50 -10.62 6.69
N PRO A 208 4.47 -11.81 6.05
CA PRO A 208 4.57 -11.90 4.59
C PRO A 208 3.33 -11.39 3.85
N LEU A 209 2.12 -11.59 4.39
CA LEU A 209 0.86 -11.32 3.70
C LEU A 209 0.45 -9.85 3.67
N ILE A 210 0.68 -9.11 4.76
CA ILE A 210 0.26 -7.72 4.90
C ILE A 210 1.48 -6.81 4.91
N PHE A 211 2.34 -6.94 5.92
CA PHE A 211 3.45 -6.02 6.15
C PHE A 211 4.46 -6.02 4.99
N GLN A 212 4.95 -7.18 4.59
CA GLN A 212 5.90 -7.35 3.49
C GLN A 212 5.25 -7.11 2.13
N GLN A 213 4.00 -7.55 1.91
CA GLN A 213 3.29 -7.34 0.65
C GLN A 213 3.19 -5.86 0.26
N ARG A 214 2.87 -5.02 1.25
CA ARG A 214 2.81 -3.55 1.15
C ARG A 214 4.17 -2.90 0.88
N LEU A 215 5.27 -3.52 1.27
CA LEU A 215 6.62 -2.94 1.14
C LEU A 215 7.35 -3.35 -0.14
N TRP A 216 7.23 -4.62 -0.54
CA TRP A 216 8.10 -5.19 -1.58
C TRP A 216 7.43 -5.30 -2.94
N GLY A 217 6.14 -5.66 -2.96
CA GLY A 217 5.40 -5.91 -4.19
C GLY A 217 4.61 -4.69 -4.66
N LEU A 218 3.62 -4.27 -3.85
CA LEU A 218 2.61 -3.28 -4.24
C LEU A 218 3.19 -1.92 -4.70
N PRO A 219 4.21 -1.33 -4.04
CA PRO A 219 4.71 0.00 -4.43
C PRO A 219 5.41 0.05 -5.79
N ARG A 220 5.77 -1.10 -6.35
CA ARG A 220 6.58 -1.24 -7.56
C ARG A 220 5.80 -1.80 -8.75
N ILE A 221 4.47 -1.86 -8.65
CA ILE A 221 3.60 -2.35 -9.72
C ILE A 221 3.75 -1.48 -10.97
N GLY A 222 3.97 -0.17 -10.80
CA GLY A 222 3.94 0.80 -11.89
C GLY A 222 2.61 1.56 -12.01
N ALA A 223 1.70 1.34 -11.06
CA ALA A 223 0.42 2.04 -10.93
C ALA A 223 0.12 2.32 -9.45
N PRO A 224 -0.63 3.40 -9.14
CA PRO A 224 -1.01 3.69 -7.77
C PRO A 224 -2.04 2.67 -7.23
N THR A 225 -1.96 2.40 -5.92
CA THR A 225 -2.86 1.50 -5.19
C THR A 225 -3.51 2.23 -4.01
N ASP A 226 -4.79 1.93 -3.77
CA ASP A 226 -5.54 2.42 -2.61
C ASP A 226 -5.75 1.30 -1.59
N TYR A 227 -5.64 1.60 -0.30
CA TYR A 227 -5.77 0.63 0.80
C TYR A 227 -6.97 0.94 1.68
N TYR A 228 -7.86 -0.04 1.81
CA TYR A 228 -9.13 0.09 2.53
C TYR A 228 -9.33 -1.00 3.57
N LEU A 229 -10.11 -0.68 4.61
CA LEU A 229 -10.79 -1.70 5.39
C LEU A 229 -11.80 -2.42 4.50
N LEU A 230 -11.90 -3.74 4.63
CA LEU A 230 -12.86 -4.54 3.87
C LEU A 230 -14.29 -4.03 4.10
N GLN A 231 -14.63 -3.64 5.33
CA GLN A 231 -15.97 -3.18 5.66
C GLN A 231 -16.42 -1.96 4.83
N ASP A 232 -15.49 -1.09 4.43
CA ASP A 232 -15.80 0.07 3.59
C ASP A 232 -16.25 -0.33 2.17
N LEU A 233 -15.71 -1.44 1.64
CA LEU A 233 -16.15 -2.04 0.39
C LEU A 233 -17.56 -2.62 0.51
N LEU A 234 -17.84 -3.31 1.61
CA LEU A 234 -19.12 -3.99 1.83
C LEU A 234 -20.28 -3.01 2.08
N GLU A 235 -19.96 -1.79 2.50
CA GLU A 235 -20.90 -0.69 2.71
C GLU A 235 -21.08 0.20 1.47
N ASP A 236 -20.55 -0.21 0.30
CA ASP A 236 -20.66 0.50 -0.98
C ASP A 236 -20.16 1.96 -0.93
N ARG A 237 -19.07 2.20 -0.19
CA ARG A 237 -18.50 3.54 0.01
C ARG A 237 -17.39 3.91 -0.97
N LEU A 238 -17.05 2.99 -1.87
CA LEU A 238 -15.87 3.05 -2.72
C LEU A 238 -16.27 3.27 -4.18
N PRO A 239 -15.46 3.99 -4.97
CA PRO A 239 -15.59 3.96 -6.42
C PRO A 239 -15.32 2.55 -6.96
N PRO A 240 -15.73 2.24 -8.20
CA PRO A 240 -15.36 0.97 -8.83
C PRO A 240 -13.86 0.92 -9.13
N TYR A 241 -13.27 -0.26 -8.96
CA TYR A 241 -11.88 -0.57 -9.31
C TYR A 241 -11.84 -1.65 -10.40
N ARG A 242 -10.69 -1.81 -11.06
CA ARG A 242 -10.48 -2.86 -12.05
C ARG A 242 -9.94 -4.14 -11.41
N LEU A 243 -9.02 -3.97 -10.46
CA LEU A 243 -8.39 -5.05 -9.70
C LEU A 243 -8.63 -4.88 -8.20
N TYR A 244 -9.17 -5.92 -7.58
CA TYR A 244 -9.43 -6.02 -6.14
C TYR A 244 -8.46 -7.05 -5.54
N ILE A 245 -7.62 -6.64 -4.59
CA ILE A 245 -6.62 -7.49 -3.93
C ILE A 245 -7.03 -7.70 -2.47
N PHE A 246 -7.34 -8.95 -2.10
CA PHE A 246 -7.76 -9.31 -0.76
C PHE A 246 -6.59 -9.94 0.00
N LEU A 247 -6.07 -9.23 1.01
CA LEU A 247 -4.93 -9.70 1.78
C LEU A 247 -5.35 -10.81 2.76
N ASN A 248 -6.14 -10.49 3.78
CA ASN A 248 -6.47 -11.41 4.88
C ASN A 248 -7.99 -11.62 5.06
N VAL A 249 -8.75 -11.74 3.96
CA VAL A 249 -10.21 -11.95 4.06
C VAL A 249 -10.50 -13.41 4.42
N PHE A 250 -10.22 -13.81 5.66
CA PHE A 250 -10.30 -15.19 6.11
C PHE A 250 -11.66 -15.54 6.72
N ARG A 251 -12.22 -14.61 7.50
CA ARG A 251 -13.55 -14.76 8.12
C ARG A 251 -14.58 -13.89 7.42
N LEU A 252 -15.70 -14.49 7.04
CA LEU A 252 -16.87 -13.78 6.53
C LEU A 252 -18.15 -14.49 6.98
N ASP A 253 -19.03 -13.80 7.71
CA ASP A 253 -20.43 -14.23 7.80
C ASP A 253 -21.15 -14.09 6.46
N ASP A 254 -22.38 -14.59 6.44
CA ASP A 254 -23.21 -14.69 5.25
C ASP A 254 -23.56 -13.32 4.67
N THR A 255 -23.72 -12.32 5.52
CA THR A 255 -24.04 -10.96 5.09
C THR A 255 -22.84 -10.35 4.39
N ARG A 256 -21.66 -10.36 5.03
CA ARG A 256 -20.42 -9.83 4.47
C ARG A 256 -20.02 -10.58 3.19
N ARG A 257 -20.20 -11.91 3.17
CA ARG A 257 -19.96 -12.77 2.01
C ARG A 257 -20.87 -12.45 0.83
N ARG A 258 -22.17 -12.28 1.05
CA ARG A 258 -23.11 -11.89 -0.02
C ARG A 258 -22.77 -10.52 -0.58
N ALA A 259 -22.50 -9.54 0.29
CA ALA A 259 -22.10 -8.20 -0.13
C ALA A 259 -20.81 -8.24 -0.97
N LEU A 260 -19.79 -8.98 -0.51
CA LEU A 260 -18.53 -9.11 -1.23
C LEU A 260 -18.74 -9.69 -2.64
N LYS A 261 -19.53 -10.77 -2.75
CA LYS A 261 -19.89 -11.37 -4.05
C LYS A 261 -20.60 -10.39 -4.97
N GLN A 262 -21.57 -9.64 -4.47
CA GLN A 262 -22.30 -8.65 -5.27
C GLN A 262 -21.36 -7.55 -5.81
N VAL A 263 -20.33 -7.21 -5.04
CA VAL A 263 -19.35 -6.20 -5.45
C VAL A 263 -18.36 -6.74 -6.48
N VAL A 264 -17.82 -7.94 -6.30
CA VAL A 264 -16.74 -8.45 -7.17
C VAL A 264 -17.22 -9.22 -8.40
N ARG A 265 -18.44 -9.79 -8.37
CA ARG A 265 -18.96 -10.66 -9.44
C ARG A 265 -19.78 -9.91 -10.49
N ARG A 266 -19.23 -8.81 -11.01
CA ARG A 266 -19.87 -7.98 -12.03
C ARG A 266 -18.86 -7.08 -12.75
N ASP A 267 -19.29 -6.44 -13.83
CA ASP A 267 -18.60 -5.36 -14.54
C ASP A 267 -17.18 -5.71 -15.04
N GLY A 268 -16.90 -6.99 -15.31
CA GLY A 268 -15.58 -7.47 -15.74
C GLY A 268 -14.48 -7.33 -14.69
N ARG A 269 -14.83 -7.15 -13.41
CA ARG A 269 -13.87 -6.93 -12.31
C ARG A 269 -12.97 -8.15 -12.11
N VAL A 270 -11.73 -7.90 -11.69
CA VAL A 270 -10.77 -8.96 -11.35
C VAL A 270 -10.57 -9.00 -9.84
N ALA A 271 -10.79 -10.17 -9.23
CA ALA A 271 -10.55 -10.40 -7.80
C ALA A 271 -9.34 -11.33 -7.60
N LEU A 272 -8.36 -10.85 -6.86
CA LEU A 272 -7.19 -11.61 -6.44
C LEU A 272 -7.34 -12.06 -4.99
N TRP A 273 -7.38 -13.36 -4.80
CA TRP A 273 -7.49 -14.02 -3.51
C TRP A 273 -6.16 -14.65 -3.11
N ILE A 274 -5.73 -14.41 -1.86
CA ILE A 274 -4.46 -14.91 -1.34
C ILE A 274 -4.74 -15.85 -0.16
N HIS A 275 -4.12 -17.03 -0.20
CA HIS A 275 -4.13 -18.03 0.88
C HIS A 275 -5.52 -18.61 1.24
N ALA A 276 -6.27 -18.02 2.18
CA ALA A 276 -7.46 -18.64 2.78
C ALA A 276 -8.76 -17.82 2.63
N PRO A 277 -9.11 -17.30 1.44
CA PRO A 277 -10.25 -16.41 1.22
C PRO A 277 -11.59 -17.03 1.68
N GLY A 278 -12.16 -16.48 2.75
CA GLY A 278 -13.46 -16.86 3.28
C GLY A 278 -13.51 -18.30 3.80
N TYR A 279 -12.39 -18.84 4.27
CA TYR A 279 -12.34 -20.19 4.86
C TYR A 279 -13.23 -20.33 6.10
N LEU A 280 -13.31 -19.28 6.92
CA LEU A 280 -14.02 -19.28 8.20
C LEU A 280 -15.42 -18.67 8.07
N ARG A 281 -16.43 -19.42 8.52
CA ARG A 281 -17.78 -18.94 8.89
C ARG A 281 -17.96 -19.21 10.40
N GLU A 282 -19.01 -19.95 10.79
CA GLU A 282 -19.11 -20.56 12.12
C GLU A 282 -18.11 -21.73 12.26
N ASP A 283 -17.86 -22.43 11.15
CA ASP A 283 -16.90 -23.52 11.01
C ASP A 283 -15.89 -23.26 9.87
N PRO A 284 -14.69 -23.88 9.94
CA PRO A 284 -13.71 -23.87 8.86
C PRO A 284 -14.09 -24.83 7.73
N SER A 285 -14.08 -24.38 6.45
CA SER A 285 -14.32 -25.28 5.32
C SER A 285 -13.78 -24.78 3.97
N CYS A 286 -13.17 -25.67 3.20
CA CYS A 286 -12.83 -25.41 1.79
C CYS A 286 -14.08 -25.13 0.93
N LYS A 287 -15.25 -25.66 1.31
CA LYS A 287 -16.52 -25.35 0.62
C LYS A 287 -16.88 -23.86 0.72
N HIS A 288 -16.49 -23.21 1.81
CA HIS A 288 -16.69 -21.77 1.98
C HIS A 288 -15.77 -20.97 1.03
N MET A 289 -14.54 -21.42 0.83
CA MET A 289 -13.64 -20.83 -0.17
C MET A 289 -14.16 -21.05 -1.59
N THR A 290 -14.66 -22.24 -1.89
CA THR A 290 -15.31 -22.55 -3.19
C THR A 290 -16.48 -21.63 -3.46
N ASP A 291 -17.36 -21.49 -2.48
CA ASP A 291 -18.53 -20.64 -2.59
C ASP A 291 -18.16 -19.17 -2.91
N LEU A 292 -17.10 -18.63 -2.31
CA LEU A 292 -16.65 -17.25 -2.49
C LEU A 292 -15.89 -17.02 -3.79
N THR A 293 -14.94 -17.90 -4.12
CA THR A 293 -13.96 -17.67 -5.18
C THR A 293 -14.33 -18.36 -6.50
N GLY A 294 -15.20 -19.36 -6.45
CA GLY A 294 -15.57 -20.19 -7.59
C GLY A 294 -14.56 -21.30 -7.93
N PHE A 295 -13.49 -21.48 -7.13
CA PHE A 295 -12.50 -22.55 -7.29
C PHE A 295 -12.80 -23.77 -6.40
N ARG A 296 -12.38 -24.96 -6.82
CA ARG A 296 -12.30 -26.14 -5.93
C ARG A 296 -10.93 -26.23 -5.26
N PHE A 297 -10.91 -26.59 -3.98
CA PHE A 297 -9.71 -26.56 -3.15
C PHE A 297 -9.42 -27.90 -2.49
N GLY A 298 -8.14 -28.25 -2.49
CA GLY A 298 -7.54 -29.19 -1.56
C GLY A 298 -6.81 -28.47 -0.43
N MET A 299 -6.44 -29.22 0.61
CA MET A 299 -5.83 -28.68 1.83
C MET A 299 -4.73 -29.59 2.35
N GLY A 300 -3.54 -29.03 2.57
CA GLY A 300 -2.48 -29.65 3.36
C GLY A 300 -2.63 -29.24 4.83
N GLU A 301 -2.84 -30.21 5.72
CA GLU A 301 -3.07 -29.95 7.15
C GLU A 301 -1.78 -29.54 7.90
N ASN A 302 -0.63 -30.01 7.43
CA ASN A 302 0.65 -29.75 8.09
C ASN A 302 1.16 -28.34 7.74
N PRO A 303 1.58 -27.54 8.74
CA PRO A 303 2.20 -26.26 8.48
C PRO A 303 3.46 -26.39 7.61
N TRP A 304 3.60 -25.51 6.63
CA TRP A 304 4.73 -25.48 5.71
C TRP A 304 5.06 -24.05 5.28
N GLY A 305 6.28 -23.81 4.80
CA GLY A 305 6.63 -22.56 4.13
C GLY A 305 6.29 -22.63 2.64
N PRO A 306 5.12 -22.16 2.19
CA PRO A 306 4.71 -22.32 0.81
C PRO A 306 5.56 -21.45 -0.10
N MET A 307 6.11 -22.07 -1.14
CA MET A 307 6.86 -21.43 -2.20
C MET A 307 6.17 -21.67 -3.54
N MET A 308 6.04 -20.62 -4.33
CA MET A 308 5.39 -20.61 -5.63
C MET A 308 6.41 -20.60 -6.76
N GLN A 309 6.07 -21.31 -7.83
CA GLN A 309 6.74 -21.26 -9.13
C GLN A 309 5.70 -21.09 -10.25
N VAL A 310 6.05 -20.34 -11.29
CA VAL A 310 5.20 -20.20 -12.50
C VAL A 310 5.46 -21.40 -13.41
N THR A 311 4.39 -22.00 -13.94
CA THR A 311 4.46 -23.16 -14.84
C THR A 311 3.78 -22.93 -16.19
N ASP A 312 2.90 -21.94 -16.31
CA ASP A 312 2.32 -21.49 -17.59
C ASP A 312 2.76 -20.05 -17.89
N PHE A 313 3.64 -19.87 -18.87
CA PHE A 313 4.09 -18.57 -19.38
C PHE A 313 3.33 -18.11 -20.65
N THR A 314 2.24 -18.78 -21.01
CA THR A 314 1.43 -18.44 -22.19
C THR A 314 0.19 -17.60 -21.85
N HIS A 315 -0.08 -17.39 -20.56
CA HIS A 315 -1.19 -16.56 -20.12
C HIS A 315 -0.78 -15.08 -20.03
N PRO A 316 -1.63 -14.10 -20.38
CA PRO A 316 -1.26 -12.67 -20.34
C PRO A 316 -0.79 -12.15 -18.97
N ILE A 317 -1.21 -12.78 -17.87
CA ILE A 317 -0.73 -12.47 -16.51
C ILE A 317 0.76 -12.82 -16.35
N THR A 318 1.20 -13.94 -16.94
CA THR A 318 2.49 -14.57 -16.67
C THR A 318 3.48 -14.48 -17.83
N GLU A 319 3.03 -14.12 -19.04
CA GLU A 319 3.83 -14.12 -20.28
C GLU A 319 5.09 -13.24 -20.25
N LYS A 320 5.10 -12.19 -19.40
CA LYS A 320 6.24 -11.27 -19.25
C LYS A 320 7.03 -11.47 -17.96
N LEU A 321 6.78 -12.56 -17.23
CA LEU A 321 7.50 -12.82 -15.99
C LEU A 321 8.88 -13.42 -16.26
N PRO A 322 9.91 -13.06 -15.46
CA PRO A 322 11.18 -13.77 -15.48
C PRO A 322 10.96 -15.26 -15.20
N HIS A 323 11.65 -16.12 -15.95
CA HIS A 323 11.48 -17.58 -15.84
C HIS A 323 12.05 -18.14 -14.53
N ASP A 324 12.93 -17.39 -13.86
CA ASP A 324 13.53 -17.71 -12.55
C ASP A 324 12.77 -17.10 -11.36
N LEU A 325 11.60 -16.49 -11.61
CA LEU A 325 10.80 -15.87 -10.56
C LEU A 325 10.14 -16.93 -9.66
N MET A 326 10.56 -16.96 -8.39
CA MET A 326 9.92 -17.70 -7.31
C MET A 326 9.56 -16.75 -6.17
N TRP A 327 8.48 -17.05 -5.45
CA TRP A 327 8.06 -16.24 -4.30
C TRP A 327 7.38 -17.09 -3.23
N GLY A 328 7.14 -16.52 -2.05
CA GLY A 328 6.51 -17.20 -0.93
C GLY A 328 7.17 -16.83 0.39
N THR A 329 7.05 -17.72 1.37
CA THR A 329 7.62 -17.51 2.71
C THR A 329 8.13 -18.81 3.31
N ASN A 330 9.18 -18.71 4.12
CA ASN A 330 9.68 -19.82 4.94
C ASN A 330 8.94 -19.92 6.29
N ASN A 331 8.05 -18.96 6.60
CA ASN A 331 7.20 -19.05 7.78
C ASN A 331 6.26 -20.24 7.63
N LEU A 332 6.05 -20.99 8.72
CA LEU A 332 5.19 -22.16 8.71
C LEU A 332 3.72 -21.72 8.74
N LEU A 333 3.07 -21.79 7.58
CA LEU A 333 1.66 -21.49 7.40
C LEU A 333 0.87 -22.79 7.43
N GLY A 334 -0.21 -22.85 8.19
CA GLY A 334 -1.09 -24.01 8.24
C GLY A 334 -2.54 -23.60 8.50
N PRO A 335 -3.51 -24.21 7.80
CA PRO A 335 -3.34 -25.16 6.70
C PRO A 335 -2.85 -24.48 5.40
N VAL A 336 -2.31 -25.25 4.44
CA VAL A 336 -1.91 -24.75 3.11
C VAL A 336 -2.93 -25.16 2.05
N PHE A 337 -3.58 -24.17 1.45
CA PHE A 337 -4.64 -24.38 0.45
C PHE A 337 -4.07 -24.40 -0.97
N HIS A 338 -4.58 -25.29 -1.81
CA HIS A 338 -4.21 -25.41 -3.22
C HIS A 338 -5.43 -25.74 -4.08
N LEU A 339 -5.29 -25.64 -5.40
CA LEU A 339 -6.39 -25.86 -6.33
C LEU A 339 -6.52 -27.35 -6.66
N GLU A 340 -7.74 -27.86 -6.53
CA GLU A 340 -8.20 -29.15 -7.06
C GLU A 340 -9.36 -28.91 -8.03
N ASP A 341 -9.15 -27.95 -8.95
CA ASP A 341 -10.18 -27.50 -9.88
C ASP A 341 -9.76 -27.74 -11.34
N PRO A 342 -10.29 -28.77 -12.02
CA PRO A 342 -9.99 -29.03 -13.43
C PRO A 342 -10.50 -27.93 -14.37
N ASP A 343 -11.45 -27.09 -13.93
CA ASP A 343 -11.98 -25.98 -14.73
C ASP A 343 -11.12 -24.71 -14.61
N ALA A 344 -10.13 -24.71 -13.72
CA ALA A 344 -9.20 -23.60 -13.56
C ALA A 344 -8.03 -23.71 -14.54
N ARG A 345 -7.67 -22.59 -15.18
CA ARG A 345 -6.38 -22.51 -15.87
C ARG A 345 -5.30 -22.30 -14.82
N VAL A 346 -4.48 -23.34 -14.60
CA VAL A 346 -3.35 -23.30 -13.66
C VAL A 346 -2.21 -22.48 -14.26
N LEU A 347 -1.72 -21.51 -13.49
CA LEU A 347 -0.63 -20.63 -13.90
C LEU A 347 0.69 -20.93 -13.18
N GLY A 348 0.60 -21.59 -12.03
CA GLY A 348 1.77 -21.93 -11.23
C GLY A 348 1.45 -22.94 -10.15
N GLU A 349 2.51 -23.52 -9.60
CA GLU A 349 2.45 -24.55 -8.56
C GLU A 349 2.97 -24.01 -7.23
N VAL A 350 2.44 -24.55 -6.15
CA VAL A 350 2.93 -24.34 -4.78
C VAL A 350 3.63 -25.60 -4.29
N VAL A 351 4.82 -25.43 -3.73
CA VAL A 351 5.49 -26.43 -2.90
C VAL A 351 4.88 -26.36 -1.51
N TYR A 352 3.96 -27.28 -1.21
CA TYR A 352 3.17 -27.24 0.03
C TYR A 352 3.63 -28.25 1.10
N SER A 353 4.51 -29.21 0.75
CA SER A 353 5.16 -30.11 1.70
C SER A 353 6.31 -30.87 1.06
N GLN A 354 7.52 -30.91 1.65
CA GLN A 354 8.63 -31.80 1.28
C GLN A 354 8.85 -32.04 -0.23
N GLY A 355 8.77 -30.98 -1.06
CA GLY A 355 8.95 -31.08 -2.53
C GLY A 355 7.70 -31.50 -3.32
N CYS A 356 6.60 -31.82 -2.66
CA CYS A 356 5.30 -32.02 -3.30
C CYS A 356 4.81 -30.68 -3.88
N CYS A 357 4.63 -30.66 -5.20
CA CYS A 357 4.13 -29.52 -5.95
C CYS A 357 2.70 -29.80 -6.40
N VAL A 358 1.80 -28.85 -6.19
CA VAL A 358 0.39 -28.91 -6.60
C VAL A 358 -0.03 -27.55 -7.17
N PRO A 359 -1.10 -27.48 -7.97
CA PRO A 359 -1.61 -26.22 -8.49
C PRO A 359 -1.84 -25.16 -7.38
N GLY A 360 -1.01 -24.13 -7.36
CA GLY A 360 -0.99 -23.11 -6.30
C GLY A 360 -1.50 -21.75 -6.77
N MET A 361 -1.57 -21.55 -8.08
CA MET A 361 -2.08 -20.34 -8.70
C MET A 361 -2.94 -20.67 -9.91
N GLY A 362 -4.09 -20.04 -10.03
CA GLY A 362 -4.98 -20.27 -11.15
C GLY A 362 -5.94 -19.11 -11.41
N VAL A 363 -6.48 -19.10 -12.63
CA VAL A 363 -7.44 -18.09 -13.11
C VAL A 363 -8.69 -18.78 -13.64
N LYS A 364 -9.85 -18.19 -13.32
CA LYS A 364 -11.16 -18.54 -13.88
C LYS A 364 -11.88 -17.26 -14.32
N THR A 365 -12.14 -17.17 -15.61
CA THR A 365 -12.97 -16.11 -16.19
C THR A 365 -14.42 -16.58 -16.21
N PHE A 366 -15.28 -15.88 -15.48
CA PHE A 366 -16.73 -16.05 -15.52
C PHE A 366 -17.32 -15.01 -16.49
N GLU A 367 -18.65 -15.05 -16.69
CA GLU A 367 -19.36 -14.14 -17.60
C GLU A 367 -19.04 -12.66 -17.31
N ASP A 368 -19.20 -12.23 -16.06
CA ASP A 368 -19.08 -10.81 -15.68
C ASP A 368 -17.89 -10.49 -14.77
N TRP A 369 -16.98 -11.43 -14.48
CA TRP A 369 -15.84 -11.18 -13.61
C TRP A 369 -14.75 -12.25 -13.76
N THR A 370 -13.54 -11.95 -13.27
CA THR A 370 -12.44 -12.92 -13.21
C THR A 370 -12.00 -13.16 -11.78
N SER A 371 -11.84 -14.43 -11.42
CA SER A 371 -11.28 -14.86 -10.14
C SER A 371 -9.85 -15.35 -10.34
N VAL A 372 -8.92 -14.85 -9.54
CA VAL A 372 -7.52 -15.29 -9.50
C VAL A 372 -7.19 -15.72 -8.08
N TYR A 373 -6.61 -16.90 -7.93
CA TYR A 373 -6.17 -17.43 -6.64
C TYR A 373 -4.65 -17.60 -6.62
N VAL A 374 -4.01 -17.29 -5.48
CA VAL A 374 -2.60 -17.57 -5.19
C VAL A 374 -2.47 -18.14 -3.77
N SER A 375 -1.83 -19.30 -3.64
CA SER A 375 -1.68 -20.02 -2.36
C SER A 375 -0.73 -19.34 -1.38
N ALA A 376 0.43 -18.87 -1.85
CA ALA A 376 1.46 -18.27 -1.01
C ALA A 376 1.38 -16.72 -0.99
N PRO A 377 1.68 -16.09 0.17
CA PRO A 377 1.74 -14.63 0.28
C PRO A 377 2.99 -14.05 -0.40
N LYS A 378 3.21 -12.74 -0.24
CA LYS A 378 4.42 -12.02 -0.70
C LYS A 378 4.57 -12.06 -2.23
N LEU A 379 3.49 -11.74 -2.93
CA LEU A 379 3.44 -11.66 -4.39
C LEU A 379 4.41 -10.57 -4.88
N PRO A 380 5.29 -10.89 -5.83
CA PRO A 380 6.31 -9.96 -6.33
C PRO A 380 5.72 -8.95 -7.32
N ALA A 381 6.38 -7.80 -7.45
CA ALA A 381 5.91 -6.70 -8.30
C ALA A 381 5.67 -7.08 -9.78
N PRO A 382 6.50 -7.91 -10.45
CA PRO A 382 6.24 -8.34 -11.82
C PRO A 382 4.92 -9.11 -11.96
N LEU A 383 4.59 -10.00 -11.01
CA LEU A 383 3.34 -10.74 -11.01
C LEU A 383 2.14 -9.81 -10.83
N LEU A 384 2.22 -8.91 -9.85
CA LEU A 384 1.17 -7.91 -9.60
C LEU A 384 0.97 -6.97 -10.80
N ARG A 385 2.05 -6.64 -11.53
CA ARG A 385 1.99 -5.88 -12.78
C ARG A 385 1.32 -6.66 -13.90
N GLY A 386 1.60 -7.96 -14.03
CA GLY A 386 0.90 -8.84 -14.95
C GLY A 386 -0.61 -8.90 -14.68
N LEU A 387 -1.00 -9.00 -13.41
CA LEU A 387 -2.40 -8.94 -12.97
C LEU A 387 -3.03 -7.58 -13.26
N ALA A 388 -2.32 -6.48 -12.97
CA ALA A 388 -2.79 -5.13 -13.27
C ALA A 388 -3.04 -4.94 -14.78
N ARG A 389 -2.08 -5.35 -15.62
CA ARG A 389 -2.20 -5.30 -17.09
C ARG A 389 -3.39 -6.13 -17.58
N PHE A 390 -3.51 -7.36 -17.11
CA PHE A 390 -4.63 -8.25 -17.45
C PHE A 390 -5.98 -7.66 -17.05
N SER A 391 -6.05 -6.98 -15.90
CA SER A 391 -7.26 -6.27 -15.43
C SER A 391 -7.52 -4.95 -16.16
N GLY A 392 -6.68 -4.60 -17.14
CA GLY A 392 -6.76 -3.34 -17.88
C GLY A 392 -6.35 -2.11 -17.08
N VAL A 393 -5.64 -2.24 -15.95
CA VAL A 393 -5.13 -1.09 -15.19
C VAL A 393 -4.11 -0.31 -16.02
N HIS A 394 -4.19 1.03 -15.98
CA HIS A 394 -3.18 1.91 -16.58
C HIS A 394 -1.87 1.82 -15.81
N LEU A 395 -0.81 1.35 -16.47
CA LEU A 395 0.55 1.34 -15.95
C LEU A 395 1.28 2.60 -16.41
N TYR A 396 1.80 3.37 -15.46
CA TYR A 396 2.61 4.56 -15.74
C TYR A 396 4.06 4.20 -16.09
N SER A 397 4.58 3.11 -15.53
CA SER A 397 5.93 2.60 -15.80
C SER A 397 5.99 1.11 -15.53
N GLU A 398 6.86 0.37 -16.24
CA GLU A 398 7.09 -1.06 -15.97
C GLU A 398 8.45 -1.35 -15.30
N GLU A 399 9.22 -0.31 -14.97
CA GLU A 399 10.63 -0.41 -14.55
C GLU A 399 10.84 -0.79 -13.06
N GLY A 400 9.76 -0.90 -12.27
CA GLY A 400 9.84 -1.37 -10.88
C GLY A 400 10.33 -0.33 -9.85
N ASP A 401 10.32 0.96 -10.23
CA ASP A 401 10.51 2.07 -9.29
C ASP A 401 9.27 2.25 -8.38
N VAL A 402 9.46 2.91 -7.24
CA VAL A 402 8.33 3.29 -6.38
C VAL A 402 7.61 4.47 -7.03
N LEU A 403 6.30 4.34 -7.24
CA LEU A 403 5.51 5.28 -8.03
C LEU A 403 4.23 5.73 -7.31
N TYR A 404 3.94 7.02 -7.41
CA TYR A 404 2.70 7.63 -6.96
C TYR A 404 2.07 8.41 -8.13
N ALA A 405 0.76 8.38 -8.29
CA ALA A 405 0.08 9.14 -9.35
C ALA A 405 -1.31 9.66 -8.92
N THR A 406 -1.62 10.88 -9.34
CA THR A 406 -2.97 11.49 -9.37
C THR A 406 -3.26 11.97 -10.79
N PRO A 407 -4.46 12.51 -11.10
CA PRO A 407 -4.77 13.01 -12.44
C PRO A 407 -3.85 14.13 -12.96
N GLN A 408 -3.11 14.81 -12.08
CA GLN A 408 -2.24 15.95 -12.42
C GLN A 408 -0.84 15.89 -11.77
N LEU A 409 -0.52 14.83 -11.03
CA LEU A 409 0.78 14.67 -10.38
C LEU A 409 1.31 13.27 -10.61
N LEU A 410 2.61 13.14 -10.83
CA LEU A 410 3.33 11.87 -10.95
C LEU A 410 4.63 11.98 -10.17
N SER A 411 4.89 11.09 -9.22
CA SER A 411 6.15 11.04 -8.50
C SER A 411 6.77 9.66 -8.58
N VAL A 412 8.10 9.64 -8.72
CA VAL A 412 8.89 8.42 -8.87
C VAL A 412 10.12 8.48 -7.97
N HIS A 413 10.39 7.39 -7.27
CA HIS A 413 11.59 7.21 -6.46
C HIS A 413 12.38 6.01 -6.99
N THR A 414 13.63 6.27 -7.38
CA THR A 414 14.50 5.27 -8.01
C THR A 414 15.82 5.09 -7.26
N VAL A 415 16.30 3.85 -7.21
CA VAL A 415 17.66 3.53 -6.73
C VAL A 415 18.64 3.55 -7.88
N ALA A 416 18.29 2.88 -8.98
CA ALA A 416 19.18 2.67 -10.12
C ALA A 416 19.41 3.95 -10.92
N GLY A 417 18.40 4.81 -11.02
CA GLY A 417 18.43 5.91 -11.99
C GLY A 417 18.41 5.39 -13.44
N GLY A 418 18.87 6.23 -14.36
CA GLY A 418 18.89 5.96 -15.79
C GLY A 418 17.64 6.48 -16.51
N GLU A 419 17.54 6.15 -17.78
CA GLU A 419 16.41 6.56 -18.62
C GLU A 419 15.11 5.89 -18.14
N ARG A 420 14.03 6.66 -18.07
CA ARG A 420 12.68 6.20 -17.78
C ARG A 420 11.70 6.81 -18.75
N THR A 421 10.77 5.99 -19.23
CA THR A 421 9.62 6.45 -20.02
C THR A 421 8.36 6.26 -19.19
N PHE A 422 7.53 7.30 -19.13
CA PHE A 422 6.28 7.30 -18.41
C PHE A 422 5.09 7.47 -19.35
N GLU A 423 4.09 6.62 -19.18
CA GLU A 423 2.80 6.67 -19.91
C GLU A 423 1.75 7.39 -19.07
N LEU A 424 1.14 8.44 -19.61
CA LEU A 424 0.08 9.20 -18.95
C LEU A 424 -1.29 8.70 -19.41
N PRO A 425 -2.31 8.68 -18.54
CA PRO A 425 -3.66 8.23 -18.92
C PRO A 425 -4.35 9.18 -19.91
N ARG A 426 -3.81 10.39 -20.08
CA ARG A 426 -4.25 11.42 -21.03
C ARG A 426 -3.05 12.28 -21.41
N SER A 427 -3.14 12.94 -22.57
CA SER A 427 -2.15 13.95 -22.93
C SER A 427 -2.17 15.10 -21.92
N ALA A 428 -1.03 15.37 -21.29
CA ALA A 428 -0.81 16.56 -20.49
C ALA A 428 -0.41 17.72 -21.41
N GLU A 429 -0.93 18.92 -21.18
CA GLU A 429 -0.50 20.11 -21.91
C GLU A 429 0.96 20.43 -21.57
N VAL A 430 1.34 20.27 -20.29
CA VAL A 430 2.71 20.43 -19.82
C VAL A 430 3.09 19.34 -18.82
N VAL A 431 4.34 18.91 -18.90
CA VAL A 431 5.02 18.11 -17.87
C VAL A 431 6.12 18.98 -17.27
N TYR A 432 6.02 19.28 -15.98
CA TYR A 432 6.90 20.21 -15.28
C TYR A 432 7.43 19.58 -13.99
N ASP A 433 8.74 19.60 -13.77
CA ASP A 433 9.35 19.06 -12.54
C ASP A 433 9.24 20.07 -11.39
N LEU A 434 8.51 19.72 -10.34
CA LEU A 434 8.21 20.60 -9.22
C LEU A 434 9.40 20.75 -8.24
N PHE A 435 10.37 19.81 -8.25
CA PHE A 435 11.56 19.91 -7.40
C PHE A 435 12.69 20.67 -8.08
N GLU A 436 13.01 20.32 -9.32
CA GLU A 436 14.14 20.93 -10.04
C GLU A 436 13.71 22.13 -10.90
N GLN A 437 12.42 22.30 -11.17
CA GLN A 437 11.83 23.40 -11.96
C GLN A 437 12.11 23.46 -13.48
N PRO A 438 12.62 22.43 -14.20
CA PRO A 438 12.61 22.42 -15.66
C PRO A 438 11.25 22.03 -16.27
N TRP A 439 11.00 22.56 -17.47
CA TRP A 439 10.00 22.02 -18.39
C TRP A 439 10.52 20.70 -18.98
N ILE A 440 9.72 19.63 -18.89
CA ILE A 440 10.10 18.30 -19.35
C ILE A 440 9.52 18.02 -20.73
N ALA A 441 8.23 18.30 -20.93
CA ALA A 441 7.54 18.07 -22.19
C ALA A 441 6.29 18.96 -22.33
N HIS A 442 5.82 19.14 -23.57
CA HIS A 442 4.57 19.83 -23.90
C HIS A 442 3.69 18.90 -24.74
N HIS A 443 2.37 18.96 -24.54
CA HIS A 443 1.35 18.18 -25.27
C HIS A 443 1.71 16.69 -25.39
N ALA A 444 2.04 16.07 -24.24
CA ALA A 444 2.60 14.73 -24.18
C ALA A 444 1.65 13.77 -23.46
N HIS A 445 1.35 12.63 -24.10
CA HIS A 445 0.76 11.46 -23.43
C HIS A 445 1.83 10.50 -22.91
N ARG A 446 3.09 10.72 -23.32
CA ARG A 446 4.26 9.93 -22.95
C ARG A 446 5.47 10.85 -22.91
N PHE A 447 6.34 10.68 -21.92
CA PHE A 447 7.58 11.44 -21.84
C PHE A 447 8.73 10.59 -21.29
N THR A 448 9.95 10.96 -21.66
CA THR A 448 11.18 10.26 -21.28
C THR A 448 12.11 11.20 -20.54
N VAL A 449 12.70 10.74 -19.44
CA VAL A 449 13.63 11.50 -18.60
C VAL A 449 14.76 10.60 -18.12
N THR A 450 15.93 11.20 -17.88
CA THR A 450 17.06 10.50 -17.23
C THR A 450 17.06 10.84 -15.76
N LEU A 451 16.78 9.85 -14.92
CA LEU A 451 16.75 10.02 -13.47
C LEU A 451 18.14 9.79 -12.87
N PRO A 452 18.62 10.64 -11.96
CA PRO A 452 19.82 10.33 -11.18
C PRO A 452 19.61 9.09 -10.31
N PRO A 453 20.65 8.30 -10.01
CA PRO A 453 20.53 7.22 -9.03
C PRO A 453 20.16 7.78 -7.65
N LYS A 454 19.42 6.99 -6.87
CA LYS A 454 18.99 7.33 -5.51
C LYS A 454 18.30 8.70 -5.44
N SER A 455 17.32 8.93 -6.31
CA SER A 455 16.63 10.22 -6.42
C SER A 455 15.11 10.07 -6.38
N THR A 456 14.45 11.19 -6.14
CA THR A 456 12.99 11.31 -6.22
C THR A 456 12.64 12.48 -7.11
N THR A 457 11.68 12.30 -8.01
CA THR A 457 11.11 13.37 -8.82
C THR A 457 9.62 13.53 -8.56
N LEU A 458 9.10 14.72 -8.82
CA LEU A 458 7.68 15.03 -8.72
C LEU A 458 7.30 15.92 -9.91
N TYR A 459 6.47 15.40 -10.80
CA TYR A 459 6.03 16.08 -12.01
C TYR A 459 4.58 16.55 -11.87
N TYR A 460 4.31 17.78 -12.28
CA TYR A 460 2.97 18.25 -12.61
C TYR A 460 2.64 17.91 -14.07
N THR A 461 1.46 17.33 -14.31
CA THR A 461 0.99 16.82 -15.60
C THR A 461 -0.38 17.41 -15.95
N GLY A 462 -0.45 18.72 -16.17
CA GLY A 462 -1.72 19.43 -16.36
C GLY A 462 -1.64 20.60 -17.34
N LYS A 463 -2.49 21.61 -17.14
CA LYS A 463 -2.54 22.85 -17.95
C LYS A 463 -1.46 23.84 -17.52
N ALA A 464 -0.87 24.57 -18.48
CA ALA A 464 0.19 25.55 -18.19
C ALA A 464 -0.30 26.69 -17.27
N GLU A 465 -1.53 27.17 -17.47
CA GLU A 465 -2.15 28.25 -16.70
C GLU A 465 -2.09 28.00 -15.18
N LEU A 466 -2.24 26.75 -14.73
CA LEU A 466 -2.23 26.46 -13.30
C LEU A 466 -0.85 26.69 -12.66
N LEU A 467 0.24 26.54 -13.42
CA LEU A 467 1.61 26.76 -12.91
C LEU A 467 1.86 28.21 -12.51
N GLU A 468 1.08 29.18 -12.99
CA GLU A 468 1.16 30.56 -12.51
C GLU A 468 0.92 30.64 -11.01
N LYS A 469 0.03 29.80 -10.46
CA LYS A 469 -0.24 29.72 -9.03
C LYS A 469 0.97 29.26 -8.23
N LEU A 470 1.84 28.44 -8.80
CA LEU A 470 3.08 28.02 -8.14
C LEU A 470 3.96 29.23 -7.83
N ASN A 471 4.04 30.24 -8.70
CA ASN A 471 4.89 31.42 -8.48
C ASN A 471 4.25 32.50 -7.60
N HIS A 472 2.93 32.48 -7.44
CA HIS A 472 2.18 33.45 -6.63
C HIS A 472 1.90 33.01 -5.20
N THR A 473 2.31 31.80 -4.79
CA THR A 473 2.23 31.38 -3.39
C THR A 473 3.15 32.26 -2.53
N LYS A 474 2.57 33.14 -1.71
CA LYS A 474 3.31 33.88 -0.67
C LYS A 474 3.94 32.86 0.30
N PRO A 475 5.21 33.08 0.71
CA PRO A 475 5.94 32.16 1.57
C PRO A 475 5.33 32.02 2.96
#